data_AF-H2YHM1-F1
#
_entry.id   AF-H2YHM1-F1
#
_cell.length_a   1.000
_cell.length_b   1.000
_cell.length_c   1.000
_cell.angle_alpha   90.00
_cell.angle_beta   90.00
_cell.angle_gamma   90.00
#
_symmetry.space_group_name_H-M   'P 1'
#
loop_
_entity.id
_entity.type
_entity.pdbx_description
1 polymer ?
#
loop_
_entity_poly.entity_id
_entity_poly.type
_entity_poly.pdbx_seq_one_letter_code
_entity_poly.pdbx_strand_id
1 'polypeptide(L)'
;ISVPCTCDNNATCTHINETDYNCTCLPGYTGKNCSIAIENCATNPCKNNGTCHDTLSNYTCSCVNGYTGRNCTEAIDNCATNPCKNNGTCHDTISNYTCSCVNGYTGRNCTEEINECESSPCVNGTCIDLVDRYNCTCYTGFYGRNCSENRDDCSPDPCLNNATCIDGLDNYTCNCLDGYDGKNCSTNIDDCAHGFCQNGATCLDCVNGYNCVCPFGYTGKNCSIDIDDCQNKPCQHNSTCTDLVNDFKCNCTAGYSGKNCSTDIDDCAKGFCQNGATCLDCVNDYNCVCLYGYTGKNCSMDRDDCSPDPCLNNATCIDGLDNYTCNCVDGYDGKNCSINMDECQNTPCQHNSTCTDLVDDYKCNCTAGYSGKNCSINIDECQHKPCQHNSTCTDLVNDYKCNCTAGYSG
;
A
#
# COMPACT_ATOMS: atom_id res chain seq x y z
N ILE A 1 -11.29 36.64 -163.77
CA ILE A 1 -10.49 35.76 -162.87
C ILE A 1 -11.14 35.87 -161.51
N SER A 2 -11.76 34.79 -161.01
CA SER A 2 -12.38 34.74 -159.67
C SER A 2 -11.31 34.57 -158.58
N VAL A 3 -11.45 35.25 -157.44
CA VAL A 3 -10.48 35.19 -156.32
C VAL A 3 -10.68 33.87 -155.54
N PRO A 4 -9.62 33.06 -155.31
CA PRO A 4 -9.73 31.84 -154.53
C PRO A 4 -9.90 32.15 -153.04
N CYS A 5 -10.75 31.36 -152.35
CA CYS A 5 -10.91 31.52 -150.92
C CYS A 5 -9.66 31.04 -150.15
N THR A 6 -9.16 31.88 -149.24
CA THR A 6 -7.94 31.62 -148.46
C THR A 6 -8.18 31.64 -146.95
N CYS A 7 -9.27 31.02 -146.48
CA CYS A 7 -9.44 30.74 -145.05
C CYS A 7 -8.45 29.67 -144.61
N ASP A 8 -7.96 29.77 -143.37
CA ASP A 8 -7.12 28.73 -142.78
C ASP A 8 -7.94 27.45 -142.53
N ASN A 9 -7.28 26.29 -142.33
CA ASN A 9 -7.93 24.99 -142.13
C ASN A 9 -8.87 24.94 -140.91
N ASN A 10 -8.79 25.96 -140.05
CA ASN A 10 -9.61 26.13 -138.86
C ASN A 10 -10.82 27.04 -139.08
N ALA A 11 -11.25 27.19 -140.34
CA ALA A 11 -12.43 27.94 -140.72
C ALA A 11 -13.21 27.26 -141.85
N THR A 12 -14.50 27.58 -141.89
CA THR A 12 -15.36 27.30 -143.03
C THR A 12 -15.44 28.54 -143.91
N CYS A 13 -15.11 28.39 -145.18
CA CYS A 13 -15.18 29.49 -146.14
C CYS A 13 -16.53 29.55 -146.84
N THR A 14 -17.11 30.75 -146.88
CA THR A 14 -18.27 31.06 -147.72
C THR A 14 -17.97 32.25 -148.62
N HIS A 15 -18.20 32.11 -149.93
CA HIS A 15 -18.09 33.23 -150.88
C HIS A 15 -19.30 34.16 -150.72
N ILE A 16 -19.05 35.45 -150.52
CA ILE A 16 -20.12 36.46 -150.47
C ILE A 16 -20.48 36.88 -151.90
N ASN A 17 -19.47 37.08 -152.75
CA ASN A 17 -19.60 37.49 -154.15
C ASN A 17 -18.28 37.26 -154.91
N GLU A 18 -18.22 37.60 -156.19
CA GLU A 18 -17.07 37.27 -157.07
C GLU A 18 -15.73 37.90 -156.63
N THR A 19 -15.77 38.90 -155.74
CA THR A 19 -14.58 39.62 -155.23
C THR A 19 -14.36 39.47 -153.73
N ASP A 20 -15.24 38.80 -152.98
CA ASP A 20 -15.13 38.73 -151.51
C ASP A 20 -15.60 37.39 -150.91
N TYR A 21 -14.99 37.02 -149.79
CA TYR A 21 -15.28 35.79 -149.06
C TYR A 21 -15.25 36.06 -147.54
N ASN A 22 -15.96 35.24 -146.78
CA ASN A 22 -15.96 35.29 -145.32
C ASN A 22 -15.55 33.93 -144.74
N CYS A 23 -14.73 33.98 -143.69
CA CYS A 23 -14.30 32.83 -142.94
C CYS A 23 -15.08 32.78 -141.63
N THR A 24 -15.91 31.76 -141.45
CA THR A 24 -16.48 31.46 -140.13
C THR A 24 -15.51 30.57 -139.37
N CYS A 25 -14.86 31.17 -138.37
CA CYS A 25 -13.84 30.49 -137.58
C CYS A 25 -14.44 29.36 -136.75
N LEU A 26 -13.75 28.21 -136.70
CA LEU A 26 -14.05 27.18 -135.69
C LEU A 26 -13.85 27.79 -134.29
N PRO A 27 -14.60 27.30 -133.27
CA PRO A 27 -14.51 27.82 -131.91
C PRO A 27 -13.06 27.90 -131.43
N GLY A 28 -12.64 29.09 -130.95
CA GLY A 28 -11.29 29.32 -130.47
C GLY A 28 -10.28 29.90 -131.46
N TYR A 29 -10.71 30.20 -132.70
CA TYR A 29 -9.93 30.96 -133.67
C TYR A 29 -10.65 32.28 -134.03
N THR A 30 -9.89 33.31 -134.38
CA THR A 30 -10.35 34.65 -134.73
C THR A 30 -9.47 35.27 -135.84
N GLY A 31 -9.82 36.48 -136.27
CA GLY A 31 -9.19 37.19 -137.38
C GLY A 31 -9.83 36.88 -138.73
N LYS A 32 -9.53 37.72 -139.74
CA LYS A 32 -10.20 37.71 -141.06
C LYS A 32 -10.14 36.35 -141.77
N ASN A 33 -9.05 35.61 -141.57
CA ASN A 33 -8.85 34.28 -142.15
C ASN A 33 -8.83 33.16 -141.10
N CYS A 34 -9.22 33.46 -139.84
CA CYS A 34 -9.29 32.51 -138.73
C CYS A 34 -7.97 31.80 -138.39
N SER A 35 -6.85 32.50 -138.62
CA SER A 35 -5.50 32.02 -138.38
C SER A 35 -4.95 32.39 -137.00
N ILE A 36 -5.70 33.17 -136.20
CA ILE A 36 -5.27 33.62 -134.87
C ILE A 36 -6.03 32.80 -133.82
N ALA A 37 -5.34 32.05 -132.98
CA ALA A 37 -5.98 31.41 -131.82
C ALA A 37 -6.43 32.48 -130.81
N ILE A 38 -7.61 32.32 -130.24
CA ILE A 38 -8.14 33.23 -129.20
C ILE A 38 -7.34 32.99 -127.93
N GLU A 39 -6.60 34.02 -127.47
CA GLU A 39 -5.89 34.00 -126.18
C GLU A 39 -6.88 34.30 -125.04
N ASN A 40 -7.54 33.27 -124.54
CA ASN A 40 -8.52 33.35 -123.47
C ASN A 40 -7.90 33.81 -122.13
N CYS A 41 -6.59 33.64 -121.94
CA CYS A 41 -5.89 34.07 -120.73
C CYS A 41 -5.50 35.56 -120.69
N ALA A 42 -5.59 36.30 -121.81
CA ALA A 42 -5.15 37.70 -121.89
C ALA A 42 -5.91 38.64 -120.93
N THR A 43 -7.14 38.30 -120.54
CA THR A 43 -7.96 39.09 -119.59
C THR A 43 -7.70 38.76 -118.12
N ASN A 44 -6.72 37.90 -117.82
CA ASN A 44 -6.44 37.37 -116.47
C ASN A 44 -7.71 36.90 -115.74
N PRO A 45 -8.44 35.91 -116.31
CA PRO A 45 -9.70 35.43 -115.75
C PRO A 45 -9.50 34.72 -114.40
N CYS A 46 -8.36 34.05 -114.20
CA CYS A 46 -8.02 33.39 -112.94
C CYS A 46 -7.67 34.42 -111.86
N LYS A 47 -8.41 34.42 -110.75
CA LYS A 47 -8.22 35.31 -109.59
C LYS A 47 -7.41 34.61 -108.49
N ASN A 48 -7.12 35.35 -107.41
CA ASN A 48 -6.37 34.85 -106.25
C ASN A 48 -5.04 34.16 -106.60
N ASN A 49 -4.30 34.76 -107.53
CA ASN A 49 -3.01 34.29 -108.02
C ASN A 49 -3.05 32.90 -108.72
N GLY A 50 -4.23 32.46 -109.16
CA GLY A 50 -4.37 31.25 -109.98
C GLY A 50 -3.67 31.38 -111.34
N THR A 51 -3.09 30.29 -111.82
CA THR A 51 -2.37 30.25 -113.11
C THR A 51 -3.35 29.92 -114.23
N CYS A 52 -3.38 30.76 -115.27
CA CYS A 52 -4.24 30.54 -116.44
C CYS A 52 -3.53 29.68 -117.49
N HIS A 53 -4.23 28.67 -118.00
CA HIS A 53 -3.80 27.85 -119.13
C HIS A 53 -4.80 27.98 -120.26
N ASP A 54 -4.32 28.35 -121.45
CA ASP A 54 -5.15 28.45 -122.64
C ASP A 54 -5.45 27.07 -123.21
N THR A 55 -6.68 26.88 -123.69
CA THR A 55 -7.12 25.66 -124.37
C THR A 55 -7.78 26.06 -125.69
N LEU A 56 -7.88 25.12 -126.63
CA LEU A 56 -8.19 25.43 -128.03
C LEU A 56 -9.47 26.26 -128.26
N SER A 57 -10.43 26.29 -127.34
CA SER A 57 -11.63 27.14 -127.41
C SER A 57 -12.07 27.72 -126.05
N ASN A 58 -11.23 27.66 -125.02
CA ASN A 58 -11.57 28.01 -123.64
C ASN A 58 -10.29 28.24 -122.82
N TYR A 59 -10.39 28.47 -121.51
CA TYR A 59 -9.27 28.45 -120.58
C TYR A 59 -9.55 27.53 -119.40
N THR A 60 -8.48 27.09 -118.74
CA THR A 60 -8.54 26.39 -117.46
C THR A 60 -7.65 27.10 -116.45
N CYS A 61 -8.17 27.35 -115.25
CA CYS A 61 -7.39 27.93 -114.17
C CYS A 61 -6.85 26.83 -113.24
N SER A 62 -5.54 26.82 -113.02
CA SER A 62 -4.90 26.08 -111.93
C SER A 62 -4.90 26.96 -110.69
N CYS A 63 -5.82 26.70 -109.77
CA CYS A 63 -5.97 27.49 -108.56
C CYS A 63 -4.83 27.23 -107.57
N VAL A 64 -4.41 28.28 -106.87
CA VAL A 64 -3.52 28.14 -105.72
C VAL A 64 -4.27 27.43 -104.60
N ASN A 65 -3.56 26.61 -103.81
CA ASN A 65 -4.14 25.84 -102.70
C ASN A 65 -5.04 26.72 -101.82
N GLY A 66 -6.29 26.27 -101.62
CA GLY A 66 -7.30 26.97 -100.82
C GLY A 66 -8.34 27.78 -101.60
N TYR A 67 -8.23 27.84 -102.93
CA TYR A 67 -9.27 28.38 -103.81
C TYR A 67 -9.75 27.33 -104.81
N THR A 68 -11.03 27.42 -105.19
CA THR A 68 -11.70 26.53 -106.13
C THR A 68 -12.58 27.31 -107.10
N GLY A 69 -13.31 26.58 -107.94
CA GLY A 69 -14.16 27.14 -108.98
C GLY A 69 -13.39 27.50 -110.24
N ARG A 70 -14.12 27.71 -111.34
CA ARG A 70 -13.55 27.89 -112.69
C ARG A 70 -12.53 29.04 -112.78
N ASN A 71 -12.72 30.09 -111.97
CA ASN A 71 -11.90 31.29 -111.96
C ASN A 71 -11.09 31.47 -110.67
N CYS A 72 -11.03 30.44 -109.81
CA CYS A 72 -10.33 30.50 -108.52
C CYS A 72 -10.83 31.60 -107.58
N THR A 73 -12.11 31.99 -107.70
CA THR A 73 -12.74 33.06 -106.92
C THR A 73 -13.34 32.55 -105.61
N GLU A 74 -13.65 31.26 -105.52
CA GLU A 74 -14.29 30.66 -104.37
C GLU A 74 -13.21 30.20 -103.39
N ALA A 75 -13.21 30.73 -102.16
CA ALA A 75 -12.38 30.16 -101.10
C ALA A 75 -12.94 28.78 -100.72
N ILE A 76 -12.07 27.81 -100.53
CA ILE A 76 -12.47 26.50 -100.01
C ILE A 76 -12.80 26.68 -98.54
N ASP A 77 -14.06 26.44 -98.15
CA ASP A 77 -14.46 26.38 -96.74
C ASP A 77 -13.94 25.07 -96.14
N ASN A 78 -12.83 25.15 -95.42
CA ASN A 78 -12.19 24.01 -94.80
C ASN A 78 -12.92 23.54 -93.53
N CYS A 79 -13.91 24.29 -93.05
CA CYS A 79 -14.74 23.95 -91.90
C CYS A 79 -16.04 23.22 -92.27
N ALA A 80 -16.42 23.19 -93.56
CA ALA A 80 -17.66 22.58 -94.04
C ALA A 80 -17.84 21.09 -93.64
N THR A 81 -16.75 20.35 -93.42
CA THR A 81 -16.79 18.95 -92.99
C THR A 81 -16.78 18.76 -91.47
N ASN A 82 -16.88 19.84 -90.69
CA ASN A 82 -16.75 19.85 -89.22
C ASN A 82 -15.51 19.06 -88.74
N PRO A 83 -14.30 19.50 -89.14
CA PRO A 83 -13.07 18.79 -88.79
C PRO A 83 -12.78 18.81 -87.28
N CYS A 84 -13.13 19.90 -86.58
CA CYS A 84 -12.98 20.01 -85.13
C CYS A 84 -14.00 19.11 -84.40
N LYS A 85 -13.50 18.22 -83.54
CA LYS A 85 -14.30 17.31 -82.72
C LYS A 85 -14.45 17.83 -81.30
N ASN A 86 -15.20 17.11 -80.47
CA ASN A 86 -15.41 17.41 -79.05
C ASN A 86 -15.85 18.87 -78.77
N ASN A 87 -16.78 19.36 -79.61
CA ASN A 87 -17.32 20.72 -79.52
C ASN A 87 -16.29 21.85 -79.73
N GLY A 88 -15.14 21.55 -80.34
CA GLY A 88 -14.15 22.55 -80.75
C GLY A 88 -14.70 23.50 -81.83
N THR A 89 -14.30 24.77 -81.77
CA THR A 89 -14.73 25.80 -82.74
C THR A 89 -13.79 25.82 -83.94
N CYS A 90 -14.35 25.71 -85.15
CA CYS A 90 -13.56 25.75 -86.38
C CYS A 90 -13.40 27.18 -86.89
N HIS A 91 -12.17 27.53 -87.26
CA HIS A 91 -11.82 28.79 -87.90
C HIS A 91 -11.23 28.49 -89.27
N ASP A 92 -11.92 28.91 -90.32
CA ASP A 92 -11.47 28.73 -91.70
C ASP A 92 -10.32 29.70 -92.03
N THR A 93 -9.33 29.22 -92.78
CA THR A 93 -8.20 30.01 -93.26
C THR A 93 -7.95 29.71 -94.74
N ILE A 94 -7.18 30.58 -95.40
CA ILE A 94 -7.08 30.66 -96.86
C ILE A 94 -6.58 29.39 -97.58
N SER A 95 -6.14 28.35 -96.87
CA SER A 95 -5.71 27.06 -97.41
C SER A 95 -5.75 25.92 -96.37
N ASN A 96 -6.35 26.18 -95.21
CA ASN A 96 -6.30 25.31 -94.04
C ASN A 96 -7.41 25.70 -93.05
N TYR A 97 -7.48 25.07 -91.89
CA TYR A 97 -8.33 25.48 -90.78
C TYR A 97 -7.53 25.42 -89.48
N THR A 98 -8.00 26.14 -88.46
CA THR A 98 -7.56 25.99 -87.08
C THR A 98 -8.75 25.66 -86.19
N CYS A 99 -8.54 24.77 -85.22
CA CYS A 99 -9.56 24.45 -84.23
C CYS A 99 -9.20 25.10 -82.89
N SER A 100 -10.15 25.84 -82.32
CA SER A 100 -10.10 26.28 -80.93
C SER A 100 -10.76 25.21 -80.07
N CYS A 101 -9.95 24.40 -79.40
CA CYS A 101 -10.45 23.31 -78.58
C CYS A 101 -11.07 23.85 -77.28
N VAL A 102 -12.12 23.19 -76.81
CA VAL A 102 -12.62 23.39 -75.45
C VAL A 102 -11.60 22.83 -74.46
N ASN A 103 -11.61 23.32 -73.22
CA ASN A 103 -10.70 22.82 -72.19
C ASN A 103 -10.85 21.30 -72.01
N GLY A 104 -9.73 20.60 -71.73
CA GLY A 104 -9.66 19.13 -71.67
C GLY A 104 -9.37 18.43 -73.00
N TYR A 105 -9.29 19.16 -74.13
CA TYR A 105 -8.92 18.58 -75.43
C TYR A 105 -7.80 19.37 -76.12
N THR A 106 -6.98 18.65 -76.88
CA THR A 106 -5.84 19.18 -77.63
C THR A 106 -5.73 18.52 -79.01
N GLY A 107 -4.66 18.85 -79.72
CA GLY A 107 -4.40 18.39 -81.08
C GLY A 107 -5.13 19.22 -82.13
N ARG A 108 -4.71 19.07 -83.39
CA ARG A 108 -5.19 19.90 -84.51
C ARG A 108 -6.71 19.87 -84.69
N ASN A 109 -7.33 18.73 -84.36
CA ASN A 109 -8.77 18.49 -84.55
C ASN A 109 -9.53 18.38 -83.23
N CYS A 110 -8.91 18.71 -82.09
CA CYS A 110 -9.49 18.56 -80.75
C CYS A 110 -9.93 17.12 -80.44
N THR A 111 -9.24 16.13 -81.00
CA THR A 111 -9.54 14.70 -80.83
C THR A 111 -8.76 14.05 -79.69
N GLU A 112 -7.67 14.67 -79.27
CA GLU A 112 -6.83 14.18 -78.19
C GLU A 112 -7.38 14.74 -76.90
N GLU A 113 -7.74 13.87 -75.97
CA GLU A 113 -8.11 14.27 -74.61
C GLU A 113 -6.81 14.52 -73.80
N ILE A 114 -6.83 15.54 -72.94
CA ILE A 114 -5.69 15.91 -72.11
C ILE A 114 -5.73 15.06 -70.85
N ASN A 115 -4.81 14.10 -70.74
CA ASN A 115 -4.66 13.32 -69.52
C ASN A 115 -4.08 14.19 -68.38
N GLU A 116 -4.93 14.68 -67.47
CA GLU A 116 -4.47 15.53 -66.36
C GLU A 116 -3.67 14.75 -65.31
N CYS A 117 -3.76 13.41 -65.31
CA CYS A 117 -3.01 12.54 -64.42
C CYS A 117 -1.51 12.41 -64.77
N GLU A 118 -1.09 12.78 -65.98
CA GLU A 118 0.35 12.80 -66.36
C GLU A 118 1.18 13.70 -65.43
N SER A 119 0.57 14.75 -64.88
CA SER A 119 1.21 15.65 -63.90
C SER A 119 1.38 15.05 -62.50
N SER A 120 0.89 13.83 -62.27
CA SER A 120 0.85 13.15 -60.95
C SER A 120 0.26 14.03 -59.84
N PRO A 121 -0.97 14.57 -60.00
CA PRO A 121 -1.54 15.51 -59.05
C PRO A 121 -1.93 14.87 -57.71
N CYS A 122 -2.14 13.55 -57.66
CA CYS A 122 -2.48 12.81 -56.45
C CYS A 122 -1.20 12.31 -55.76
N VAL A 123 -0.93 12.80 -54.55
CA VAL A 123 0.30 12.47 -53.80
C VAL A 123 0.21 11.06 -53.20
N ASN A 124 -0.78 10.82 -52.33
CA ASN A 124 -1.03 9.51 -51.71
C ASN A 124 -2.38 8.96 -52.16
N GLY A 125 -2.54 8.77 -53.46
CA GLY A 125 -3.78 8.24 -54.02
C GLY A 125 -3.63 7.83 -55.48
N THR A 126 -4.69 7.23 -56.01
CA THR A 126 -4.79 6.89 -57.43
C THR A 126 -5.49 8.03 -58.17
N CYS A 127 -4.90 8.46 -59.29
CA CYS A 127 -5.47 9.49 -60.14
C CYS A 127 -6.45 8.88 -61.16
N ILE A 128 -7.60 9.53 -61.32
CA ILE A 128 -8.61 9.21 -62.31
C ILE A 128 -8.74 10.41 -63.23
N ASP A 129 -8.45 10.17 -64.50
CA ASP A 129 -8.50 11.13 -65.59
C ASP A 129 -9.96 11.39 -66.02
N LEU A 130 -10.34 12.66 -66.19
CA LEU A 130 -11.67 13.06 -66.66
C LEU A 130 -11.53 14.32 -67.53
N VAL A 131 -12.50 14.58 -68.40
CA VAL A 131 -12.44 15.77 -69.26
C VAL A 131 -12.34 17.08 -68.44
N ASP A 132 -11.24 17.83 -68.64
CA ASP A 132 -10.92 19.13 -68.02
C ASP A 132 -10.68 19.07 -66.50
N ARG A 133 -10.53 17.86 -65.93
CA ARG A 133 -10.31 17.69 -64.48
C ARG A 133 -9.86 16.28 -64.15
N TYR A 134 -9.11 16.14 -63.08
CA TYR A 134 -8.89 14.83 -62.46
C TYR A 134 -9.71 14.65 -61.19
N ASN A 135 -9.79 13.40 -60.72
CA ASN A 135 -10.22 13.07 -59.38
C ASN A 135 -9.19 12.15 -58.71
N CYS A 136 -8.90 12.37 -57.42
CA CYS A 136 -8.02 11.50 -56.66
C CYS A 136 -8.81 10.58 -55.74
N THR A 137 -8.52 9.28 -55.77
CA THR A 137 -8.97 8.34 -54.74
C THR A 137 -7.83 8.13 -53.75
N CYS A 138 -7.95 8.74 -52.57
CA CYS A 138 -6.91 8.73 -51.55
C CYS A 138 -6.73 7.33 -50.94
N TYR A 139 -5.47 6.98 -50.66
CA TYR A 139 -5.15 5.83 -49.82
C TYR A 139 -5.64 6.07 -48.38
N THR A 140 -5.76 4.99 -47.61
CA THR A 140 -6.16 5.07 -46.20
C THR A 140 -5.25 6.01 -45.41
N GLY A 141 -5.82 6.76 -44.47
CA GLY A 141 -5.12 7.83 -43.74
C GLY A 141 -5.05 9.18 -44.45
N PHE A 142 -5.28 9.29 -45.76
CA PHE A 142 -5.14 10.58 -46.48
C PHE A 142 -6.47 11.19 -46.91
N TYR A 143 -6.51 12.52 -47.04
CA TYR A 143 -7.64 13.27 -47.56
C TYR A 143 -7.21 14.54 -48.32
N GLY A 144 -8.21 15.33 -48.75
CA GLY A 144 -8.01 16.53 -49.56
C GLY A 144 -8.07 16.22 -51.06
N ARG A 145 -8.14 17.27 -51.88
CA ARG A 145 -8.28 17.14 -53.35
C ARG A 145 -7.16 16.32 -53.99
N ASN A 146 -5.95 16.46 -53.44
CA ASN A 146 -4.72 15.86 -53.97
C ASN A 146 -4.19 14.73 -53.09
N CYS A 147 -4.94 14.30 -52.07
CA CYS A 147 -4.51 13.28 -51.10
C CYS A 147 -3.17 13.61 -50.43
N SER A 148 -2.95 14.90 -50.16
CA SER A 148 -1.73 15.42 -49.55
C SER A 148 -1.85 15.63 -48.05
N GLU A 149 -3.06 15.59 -47.50
CA GLU A 149 -3.34 15.88 -46.10
C GLU A 149 -3.47 14.55 -45.34
N ASN A 150 -2.70 14.39 -44.25
CA ASN A 150 -2.86 13.27 -43.33
C ASN A 150 -4.07 13.52 -42.44
N ARG A 151 -4.94 12.53 -42.30
CA ARG A 151 -6.04 12.56 -41.35
C ARG A 151 -5.46 12.57 -39.95
N ASP A 152 -5.92 13.52 -39.14
CA ASP A 152 -5.54 13.60 -37.72
C ASP A 152 -6.25 12.48 -36.95
N ASP A 153 -5.50 11.41 -36.67
CA ASP A 153 -5.97 10.24 -35.93
C ASP A 153 -6.09 10.53 -34.41
N CYS A 154 -5.68 11.72 -33.97
CA CYS A 154 -5.86 12.24 -32.61
C CYS A 154 -7.14 13.09 -32.44
N SER A 155 -8.04 13.12 -33.42
CA SER A 155 -9.26 13.93 -33.36
C SER A 155 -10.55 13.11 -33.59
N PRO A 156 -11.41 12.94 -32.57
CA PRO A 156 -11.24 13.39 -31.18
C PRO A 156 -10.15 12.60 -30.43
N ASP A 157 -9.56 13.20 -29.39
CA ASP A 157 -8.42 12.62 -28.66
C ASP A 157 -8.74 11.21 -28.12
N PRO A 158 -8.08 10.16 -28.64
CA PRO A 158 -8.33 8.79 -28.20
C PRO A 158 -7.61 8.44 -26.90
N CYS A 159 -6.65 9.27 -26.45
CA CYS A 159 -5.81 8.99 -25.29
C CYS A 159 -6.51 9.40 -23.98
N LEU A 160 -6.49 8.51 -22.98
CA LEU A 160 -7.10 8.75 -21.67
C LEU A 160 -6.05 9.15 -20.63
N ASN A 161 -6.52 9.50 -19.43
CA ASN A 161 -5.68 9.79 -18.26
C ASN A 161 -4.60 10.87 -18.52
N ASN A 162 -4.94 11.89 -19.32
CA ASN A 162 -4.06 12.99 -19.73
C ASN A 162 -2.79 12.53 -20.47
N ALA A 163 -2.83 11.37 -21.12
CA ALA A 163 -1.77 10.92 -22.01
C ALA A 163 -1.69 11.80 -23.27
N THR A 164 -0.50 11.91 -23.85
CA THR A 164 -0.28 12.73 -25.06
C THR A 164 -0.52 11.89 -26.30
N CYS A 165 -1.45 12.31 -27.17
CA CYS A 165 -1.65 11.68 -28.47
C CYS A 165 -0.60 12.10 -29.49
N ILE A 166 -0.07 11.13 -30.23
CA ILE A 166 0.87 11.32 -31.33
C ILE A 166 0.20 10.77 -32.60
N ASP A 167 -0.07 11.66 -33.56
CA ASP A 167 -0.62 11.35 -34.86
C ASP A 167 0.32 10.45 -35.67
N GLY A 168 -0.25 9.55 -36.45
CA GLY A 168 0.47 8.60 -37.30
C GLY A 168 -0.25 8.41 -38.63
N LEU A 169 0.11 7.36 -39.36
CA LEU A 169 -0.52 7.05 -40.65
C LEU A 169 -1.61 5.99 -40.44
N ASP A 170 -2.87 6.40 -40.51
CA ASP A 170 -4.06 5.55 -40.30
C ASP A 170 -4.02 4.83 -38.93
N ASN A 171 -3.34 5.45 -37.97
CA ASN A 171 -3.14 4.98 -36.61
C ASN A 171 -2.53 6.10 -35.76
N TYR A 172 -2.72 6.01 -34.46
CA TYR A 172 -2.14 6.92 -33.47
C TYR A 172 -1.33 6.15 -32.42
N THR A 173 -0.49 6.86 -31.68
CA THR A 173 0.19 6.34 -30.49
C THR A 173 -0.07 7.24 -29.30
N CYS A 174 -0.53 6.68 -28.19
CA CYS A 174 -0.64 7.42 -26.93
C CYS A 174 0.65 7.26 -26.12
N ASN A 175 1.27 8.36 -25.74
CA ASN A 175 2.35 8.36 -24.76
C ASN A 175 1.76 8.40 -23.36
N CYS A 176 1.71 7.25 -22.69
CA CYS A 176 1.12 7.11 -21.37
C CYS A 176 1.96 7.80 -20.30
N LEU A 177 1.27 8.42 -19.33
CA LEU A 177 1.92 8.85 -18.08
C LEU A 177 2.31 7.61 -17.27
N ASP A 178 3.34 7.76 -16.44
CA ASP A 178 3.79 6.70 -15.52
C ASP A 178 2.61 6.17 -14.69
N GLY A 179 2.48 4.84 -14.62
CA GLY A 179 1.38 4.15 -13.94
C GLY A 179 0.22 3.73 -14.86
N TYR A 180 0.17 4.15 -16.12
CA TYR A 180 -0.85 3.72 -17.08
C TYR A 180 -0.30 2.91 -18.25
N ASP A 181 -1.10 1.99 -18.77
CA ASP A 181 -0.78 1.15 -19.92
C ASP A 181 -2.01 0.95 -20.84
N GLY A 182 -1.79 0.29 -21.98
CA GLY A 182 -2.75 0.01 -23.04
C GLY A 182 -2.69 1.02 -24.18
N LYS A 183 -3.30 0.67 -25.33
CA LYS A 183 -3.28 1.50 -26.55
C LYS A 183 -3.72 2.95 -26.31
N ASN A 184 -4.69 3.14 -25.40
CA ASN A 184 -5.28 4.43 -25.07
C ASN A 184 -4.90 4.89 -23.65
N CYS A 185 -3.92 4.26 -23.01
CA CYS A 185 -3.52 4.54 -21.62
C CYS A 185 -4.68 4.43 -20.62
N SER A 186 -5.61 3.51 -20.88
CA SER A 186 -6.85 3.34 -20.11
C SER A 186 -6.68 2.49 -18.86
N THR A 187 -5.61 1.71 -18.79
CA THR A 187 -5.43 0.68 -17.78
C THR A 187 -4.45 1.19 -16.74
N ASN A 188 -4.84 1.19 -15.46
CA ASN A 188 -3.86 1.38 -14.38
C ASN A 188 -2.98 0.14 -14.30
N ILE A 189 -1.66 0.33 -14.24
CA ILE A 189 -0.71 -0.76 -14.05
C ILE A 189 -0.90 -1.29 -12.64
N ASP A 190 -1.10 -2.61 -12.50
CA ASP A 190 -1.23 -3.24 -11.19
C ASP A 190 0.11 -3.24 -10.45
N ASP A 191 0.29 -2.25 -9.58
CA ASP A 191 1.48 -2.09 -8.75
C ASP A 191 1.56 -3.15 -7.64
N CYS A 192 0.49 -3.91 -7.39
CA CYS A 192 0.46 -4.98 -6.38
C CYS A 192 0.97 -6.34 -6.91
N ALA A 193 1.07 -6.52 -8.23
CA ALA A 193 1.46 -7.79 -8.85
C ALA A 193 2.84 -8.33 -8.40
N HIS A 194 3.74 -7.45 -7.94
CA HIS A 194 5.08 -7.81 -7.49
C HIS A 194 5.18 -8.19 -6.00
N GLY A 195 4.07 -8.16 -5.24
CA GLY A 195 4.03 -8.71 -3.87
C GLY A 195 4.81 -7.90 -2.83
N PHE A 196 4.65 -6.57 -2.82
CA PHE A 196 5.39 -5.68 -1.91
C PHE A 196 4.94 -5.74 -0.45
N CYS A 197 3.67 -6.04 -0.18
CA CYS A 197 3.10 -6.05 1.16
C CYS A 197 3.42 -7.37 1.89
N GLN A 198 3.91 -7.28 3.13
CA GLN A 198 4.33 -8.43 3.93
C GLN A 198 3.35 -8.75 5.07
N ASN A 199 3.60 -9.85 5.79
CA ASN A 199 2.87 -10.23 7.00
C ASN A 199 1.34 -10.35 6.82
N GLY A 200 0.88 -10.74 5.63
CA GLY A 200 -0.55 -10.87 5.31
C GLY A 200 -1.27 -9.54 5.09
N ALA A 201 -0.55 -8.44 4.88
CA ALA A 201 -1.11 -7.16 4.55
C ALA A 201 -1.85 -7.16 3.19
N THR A 202 -2.91 -6.35 3.10
CA THR A 202 -3.69 -6.19 1.87
C THR A 202 -3.06 -5.09 1.02
N CYS A 203 -2.70 -5.40 -0.22
CA CYS A 203 -2.20 -4.42 -1.17
C CYS A 203 -3.35 -3.70 -1.87
N LEU A 204 -3.30 -2.37 -1.89
CA LEU A 204 -4.18 -1.52 -2.67
C LEU A 204 -3.38 -0.92 -3.82
N ASP A 205 -3.87 -1.19 -5.03
CA ASP A 205 -3.35 -0.62 -6.27
C ASP A 205 -3.67 0.88 -6.34
N CYS A 206 -2.67 1.69 -6.68
CA CYS A 206 -2.78 3.14 -6.84
C CYS A 206 -2.19 3.52 -8.20
N VAL A 207 -2.32 4.79 -8.59
CA VAL A 207 -1.66 5.27 -9.82
C VAL A 207 -0.17 5.46 -9.55
N ASN A 208 0.68 4.73 -10.29
CA ASN A 208 2.14 4.78 -10.18
C ASN A 208 2.65 4.48 -8.76
N GLY A 209 2.07 3.48 -8.12
CA GLY A 209 2.47 3.00 -6.81
C GLY A 209 1.41 2.16 -6.12
N TYR A 210 1.69 1.78 -4.88
CA TYR A 210 0.80 0.95 -4.08
C TYR A 210 0.70 1.46 -2.64
N ASN A 211 -0.34 1.01 -1.94
CA ASN A 211 -0.48 1.22 -0.51
C ASN A 211 -0.79 -0.09 0.21
N CYS A 212 -0.03 -0.45 1.24
CA CYS A 212 -0.28 -1.64 2.04
C CYS A 212 -1.14 -1.29 3.26
N VAL A 213 -2.26 -1.99 3.42
CA VAL A 213 -3.07 -1.94 4.64
C VAL A 213 -2.52 -2.98 5.62
N CYS A 214 -1.85 -2.49 6.66
CA CYS A 214 -1.18 -3.35 7.63
C CYS A 214 -2.18 -4.02 8.59
N PRO A 215 -2.02 -5.32 8.87
CA PRO A 215 -2.71 -5.95 9.99
C PRO A 215 -2.29 -5.32 11.32
N PHE A 216 -3.11 -5.50 12.35
CA PHE A 216 -2.75 -5.08 13.71
C PHE A 216 -1.43 -5.73 14.14
N GLY A 217 -0.56 -4.95 14.79
CA GLY A 217 0.79 -5.35 15.18
C GLY A 217 1.89 -5.01 14.16
N TYR A 218 1.57 -4.61 12.93
CA TYR A 218 2.59 -4.26 11.93
C TYR A 218 2.53 -2.81 11.47
N THR A 219 3.68 -2.27 11.08
CA THR A 219 3.85 -0.90 10.57
C THR A 219 4.87 -0.82 9.42
N GLY A 220 5.03 0.39 8.88
CA GLY A 220 5.89 0.70 7.74
C GLY A 220 5.17 0.58 6.39
N LYS A 221 5.80 1.11 5.32
CA LYS A 221 5.20 1.15 3.97
C LYS A 221 4.75 -0.22 3.45
N ASN A 222 5.51 -1.27 3.81
CA ASN A 222 5.29 -2.63 3.36
C ASN A 222 4.76 -3.54 4.47
N CYS A 223 4.39 -2.99 5.63
CA CYS A 223 3.93 -3.73 6.80
C CYS A 223 4.94 -4.78 7.29
N SER A 224 6.23 -4.51 7.08
CA SER A 224 7.34 -5.43 7.38
C SER A 224 7.91 -5.25 8.78
N ILE A 225 7.48 -4.21 9.51
CA ILE A 225 8.02 -3.85 10.82
C ILE A 225 7.01 -4.30 11.86
N ASP A 226 7.42 -5.17 12.77
CA ASP A 226 6.63 -5.53 13.96
C ASP A 226 6.63 -4.35 14.94
N ILE A 227 5.47 -4.04 15.51
CA ILE A 227 5.32 -2.96 16.48
C ILE A 227 5.79 -3.49 17.82
N ASP A 228 6.83 -2.86 18.38
CA ASP A 228 7.35 -3.21 19.71
C ASP A 228 6.32 -2.87 20.81
N ASP A 229 5.53 -3.85 21.21
CA ASP A 229 4.51 -3.75 22.26
C ASP A 229 5.15 -3.56 23.65
N CYS A 230 6.46 -3.79 23.78
CA CYS A 230 7.24 -3.55 24.99
C CYS A 230 7.80 -2.12 25.09
N GLN A 231 7.73 -1.29 24.04
CA GLN A 231 8.30 0.07 24.01
C GLN A 231 7.80 0.95 25.17
N ASN A 232 6.53 0.80 25.55
CA ASN A 232 5.90 1.56 26.63
C ASN A 232 6.09 0.93 28.03
N LYS A 233 6.92 -0.10 28.16
CA LYS A 233 7.22 -0.81 29.41
C LYS A 233 5.96 -1.24 30.18
N PRO A 234 5.09 -2.07 29.58
CA PRO A 234 3.83 -2.47 30.20
C PRO A 234 4.00 -3.36 31.45
N CYS A 235 5.16 -4.02 31.60
CA CYS A 235 5.44 -4.92 32.72
C CYS A 235 5.90 -4.16 33.98
N GLN A 236 5.26 -4.45 35.11
CA GLN A 236 5.55 -3.82 36.39
C GLN A 236 6.60 -4.58 37.21
N HIS A 237 7.04 -4.00 38.33
CA HIS A 237 7.95 -4.61 39.31
C HIS A 237 9.27 -5.15 38.70
N ASN A 238 9.83 -4.42 37.74
CA ASN A 238 11.04 -4.80 36.99
C ASN A 238 10.95 -6.17 36.29
N SER A 239 9.73 -6.58 35.94
CA SER A 239 9.49 -7.80 35.15
C SER A 239 9.98 -7.63 33.72
N THR A 240 10.44 -8.73 33.11
CA THR A 240 10.99 -8.69 31.74
C THR A 240 9.85 -8.75 30.72
N CYS A 241 9.84 -7.85 29.74
CA CYS A 241 8.86 -7.85 28.66
C CYS A 241 9.39 -8.62 27.44
N THR A 242 8.55 -9.45 26.83
CA THR A 242 8.79 -10.11 25.55
C THR A 242 7.75 -9.60 24.56
N ASP A 243 8.24 -9.03 23.47
CA ASP A 243 7.44 -8.53 22.36
C ASP A 243 6.79 -9.69 21.58
N LEU A 244 5.54 -9.51 21.16
CA LEU A 244 4.78 -10.45 20.34
C LEU A 244 3.99 -9.65 19.29
N VAL A 245 3.47 -10.32 18.27
CA VAL A 245 2.68 -9.64 17.24
C VAL A 245 1.35 -9.18 17.83
N ASN A 246 1.16 -7.85 17.95
CA ASN A 246 -0.05 -7.22 18.48
C ASN A 246 -0.38 -7.65 19.92
N ASP A 247 0.63 -8.04 20.69
CA ASP A 247 0.51 -8.38 22.10
C ASP A 247 1.88 -8.35 22.78
N PHE A 248 1.92 -8.52 24.09
CA PHE A 248 3.17 -8.67 24.83
C PHE A 248 3.02 -9.73 25.91
N LYS A 249 4.16 -10.29 26.33
CA LYS A 249 4.22 -11.19 27.48
C LYS A 249 5.19 -10.67 28.52
N CYS A 250 4.70 -10.48 29.74
CA CYS A 250 5.54 -10.19 30.89
C CYS A 250 5.97 -11.49 31.59
N ASN A 251 7.27 -11.67 31.75
CA ASN A 251 7.84 -12.68 32.64
C ASN A 251 7.99 -12.06 34.03
N CYS A 252 7.01 -12.35 34.89
CA CYS A 252 6.91 -11.73 36.20
C CYS A 252 8.06 -12.10 37.12
N THR A 253 8.54 -11.11 37.88
CA THR A 253 9.41 -11.36 39.03
C THR A 253 8.68 -12.20 40.08
N ALA A 254 9.42 -12.97 40.87
CA ALA A 254 8.85 -13.83 41.89
C ALA A 254 7.99 -13.02 42.88
N GLY A 255 6.81 -13.54 43.23
CA GLY A 255 5.80 -12.84 44.03
C GLY A 255 4.73 -12.11 43.22
N TYR A 256 4.88 -11.93 41.90
CA TYR A 256 3.89 -11.20 41.09
C TYR A 256 3.25 -12.06 39.99
N SER A 257 2.02 -11.70 39.62
CA SER A 257 1.21 -12.37 38.61
C SER A 257 0.34 -11.39 37.80
N GLY A 258 -0.34 -11.91 36.78
CA GLY A 258 -1.16 -11.14 35.84
C GLY A 258 -0.41 -10.75 34.56
N LYS A 259 -1.14 -10.23 33.56
CA LYS A 259 -0.60 -9.92 32.22
C LYS A 259 0.55 -8.90 32.26
N ASN A 260 0.43 -7.90 33.12
CA ASN A 260 1.39 -6.83 33.35
C ASN A 260 2.19 -7.03 34.67
N CYS A 261 2.05 -8.19 35.32
CA CYS A 261 2.65 -8.49 36.62
C CYS A 261 2.25 -7.53 37.74
N SER A 262 1.08 -6.89 37.68
CA SER A 262 0.64 -5.91 38.69
C SER A 262 -0.05 -6.52 39.91
N THR A 263 -0.24 -7.84 39.94
CA THR A 263 -0.98 -8.51 41.02
C THR A 263 0.01 -9.21 41.93
N ASP A 264 0.08 -8.80 43.19
CA ASP A 264 0.83 -9.51 44.22
C ASP A 264 0.20 -10.90 44.45
N ILE A 265 1.04 -11.92 44.57
CA ILE A 265 0.61 -13.29 44.82
C ILE A 265 0.40 -13.42 46.31
N ASP A 266 -0.84 -13.73 46.72
CA ASP A 266 -1.17 -14.00 48.11
C ASP A 266 -0.41 -15.25 48.62
N ASP A 267 0.67 -15.01 49.36
CA ASP A 267 1.52 -16.04 49.94
C ASP A 267 0.87 -16.70 51.17
N CYS A 268 -0.16 -16.05 51.74
CA CYS A 268 -0.98 -16.58 52.83
C CYS A 268 -2.02 -17.61 52.37
N ALA A 269 -2.38 -17.65 51.08
CA ALA A 269 -3.38 -18.56 50.54
C ALA A 269 -3.08 -20.06 50.76
N LYS A 270 -1.81 -20.40 50.97
CA LYS A 270 -1.37 -21.77 51.29
C LYS A 270 -1.58 -22.18 52.75
N GLY A 271 -1.85 -21.23 53.65
CA GLY A 271 -2.19 -21.50 55.05
C GLY A 271 -1.02 -21.97 55.92
N PHE A 272 0.15 -21.32 55.81
CA PHE A 272 1.34 -21.71 56.58
C PHE A 272 1.27 -21.39 58.08
N CYS A 273 0.53 -20.35 58.47
CA CYS A 273 0.41 -19.93 59.86
C CYS A 273 -0.50 -20.89 60.65
N GLN A 274 0.00 -21.39 61.78
CA GLN A 274 -0.68 -22.38 62.61
C GLN A 274 -1.21 -21.74 63.91
N ASN A 275 -1.95 -22.53 64.69
CA ASN A 275 -2.44 -22.15 66.02
C ASN A 275 -3.25 -20.84 66.06
N GLY A 276 -3.98 -20.53 64.99
CA GLY A 276 -4.81 -19.33 64.90
C GLY A 276 -4.04 -18.03 64.68
N ALA A 277 -2.75 -18.11 64.31
CA ALA A 277 -1.93 -16.95 63.99
C ALA A 277 -2.46 -16.20 62.74
N THR A 278 -2.35 -14.87 62.77
CA THR A 278 -2.74 -14.02 61.64
C THR A 278 -1.62 -14.02 60.60
N CYS A 279 -1.94 -14.41 59.37
CA CYS A 279 -0.99 -14.32 58.26
C CYS A 279 -1.00 -12.92 57.65
N LEU A 280 0.20 -12.36 57.45
CA LEU A 280 0.42 -11.13 56.72
C LEU A 280 1.11 -11.47 55.39
N ASP A 281 0.46 -11.08 54.30
CA ASP A 281 0.96 -11.23 52.94
C ASP A 281 2.18 -10.33 52.72
N CYS A 282 3.20 -10.85 52.04
CA CYS A 282 4.43 -10.14 51.70
C CYS A 282 4.84 -10.54 50.28
N VAL A 283 5.71 -9.75 49.65
CA VAL A 283 6.15 -10.06 48.28
C VAL A 283 7.03 -11.32 48.28
N ASN A 284 6.52 -12.41 47.71
CA ASN A 284 7.21 -13.70 47.59
C ASN A 284 7.62 -14.30 48.95
N ASP A 285 6.91 -13.96 50.03
CA ASP A 285 7.08 -14.49 51.37
C ASP A 285 5.82 -14.23 52.20
N TYR A 286 5.77 -14.73 53.43
CA TYR A 286 4.69 -14.44 54.37
C TYR A 286 5.25 -14.21 55.77
N ASN A 287 4.49 -13.50 56.60
CA ASN A 287 4.83 -13.32 58.00
C ASN A 287 3.64 -13.69 58.90
N CYS A 288 3.85 -14.61 59.83
CA CYS A 288 2.83 -15.00 60.79
C CYS A 288 2.96 -14.19 62.08
N VAL A 289 1.88 -13.50 62.47
CA VAL A 289 1.78 -12.85 63.77
C VAL A 289 1.23 -13.88 64.76
N CYS A 290 2.13 -14.40 65.60
CA CYS A 290 1.79 -15.43 66.58
C CYS A 290 0.90 -14.89 67.70
N LEU A 291 -0.04 -15.70 68.14
CA LEU A 291 -0.75 -15.47 69.41
C LEU A 291 0.19 -15.71 70.59
N TYR A 292 -0.16 -15.18 71.75
CA TYR A 292 0.58 -15.39 73.00
C TYR A 292 0.77 -16.89 73.27
N GLY A 293 1.95 -17.26 73.79
CA GLY A 293 2.38 -18.65 73.96
C GLY A 293 2.96 -19.34 72.71
N TYR A 294 2.93 -18.75 71.51
CA TYR A 294 3.50 -19.39 70.31
C TYR A 294 4.71 -18.64 69.72
N THR A 295 5.61 -19.39 69.07
CA THR A 295 6.82 -18.86 68.42
C THR A 295 7.17 -19.61 67.12
N GLY A 296 8.16 -19.09 66.39
CA GLY A 296 8.62 -19.60 65.08
C GLY A 296 7.94 -18.95 63.87
N LYS A 297 8.50 -19.16 62.67
CA LYS A 297 8.00 -18.56 61.39
C LYS A 297 6.53 -18.86 61.13
N ASN A 298 6.07 -20.06 61.53
CA ASN A 298 4.71 -20.53 61.31
C ASN A 298 3.86 -20.53 62.59
N CYS A 299 4.38 -20.00 63.69
CA CYS A 299 3.72 -20.02 65.01
C CYS A 299 3.32 -21.43 65.47
N SER A 300 4.10 -22.44 65.07
CA SER A 300 3.82 -23.85 65.31
C SER A 300 4.45 -24.37 66.60
N MET A 301 5.36 -23.61 67.21
CA MET A 301 6.09 -24.02 68.42
C MET A 301 5.50 -23.31 69.63
N ASP A 302 5.38 -24.04 70.74
CA ASP A 302 5.10 -23.45 72.05
C ASP A 302 6.31 -22.61 72.49
N ARG A 303 6.05 -21.46 73.11
CA ARG A 303 7.09 -20.59 73.65
C ARG A 303 7.41 -21.11 75.04
N ASP A 304 8.64 -21.57 75.21
CA ASP A 304 9.15 -22.05 76.49
C ASP A 304 9.09 -20.94 77.56
N ASP A 305 8.04 -20.97 78.38
CA ASP A 305 7.80 -20.02 79.46
C ASP A 305 8.65 -20.36 80.70
N CYS A 306 9.40 -21.48 80.66
CA CYS A 306 10.43 -21.83 81.62
C CYS A 306 11.78 -21.19 81.34
N SER A 307 12.00 -20.46 80.23
CA SER A 307 13.28 -19.80 79.94
C SER A 307 13.29 -18.30 80.33
N PRO A 308 14.31 -17.78 81.05
CA PRO A 308 15.55 -18.44 81.47
C PRO A 308 15.52 -18.92 82.94
N ASP A 309 14.51 -19.70 83.34
CA ASP A 309 14.26 -20.27 84.68
C ASP A 309 13.50 -19.35 85.66
N PRO A 310 12.15 -19.37 85.65
CA PRO A 310 11.33 -18.60 86.60
C PRO A 310 11.20 -19.27 87.98
N CYS A 311 11.42 -20.58 88.07
CA CYS A 311 11.27 -21.37 89.31
C CYS A 311 12.54 -21.27 90.17
N LEU A 312 12.39 -20.83 91.41
CA LEU A 312 13.50 -20.62 92.34
C LEU A 312 13.69 -21.83 93.26
N ASN A 313 14.77 -21.81 94.06
CA ASN A 313 15.04 -22.83 95.10
C ASN A 313 15.09 -24.28 94.57
N ASN A 314 15.66 -24.48 93.38
CA ASN A 314 15.76 -25.77 92.69
C ASN A 314 14.40 -26.44 92.38
N ALA A 315 13.32 -25.67 92.33
CA ALA A 315 12.03 -26.18 91.87
C ALA A 315 12.08 -26.56 90.38
N THR A 316 11.31 -27.59 90.00
CA THR A 316 11.24 -28.04 88.60
C THR A 316 10.20 -27.21 87.86
N CYS A 317 10.60 -26.56 86.77
CA CYS A 317 9.68 -25.83 85.90
C CYS A 317 8.98 -26.80 84.92
N ILE A 318 7.67 -26.69 84.83
CA ILE A 318 6.84 -27.41 83.86
C ILE A 318 6.23 -26.36 82.93
N ASP A 319 6.63 -26.41 81.66
CA ASP A 319 6.14 -25.54 80.61
C ASP A 319 4.65 -25.80 80.30
N GLY A 320 3.96 -24.77 79.84
CA GLY A 320 2.56 -24.82 79.47
C GLY A 320 2.19 -23.64 78.57
N LEU A 321 0.99 -23.70 77.98
CA LEU A 321 0.62 -22.72 76.95
C LEU A 321 0.41 -21.32 77.54
N ASP A 322 1.32 -20.39 77.21
CA ASP A 322 1.39 -19.01 77.72
C ASP A 322 1.46 -18.92 79.27
N ASN A 323 1.89 -19.99 79.92
CA ASN A 323 2.05 -20.06 81.36
C ASN A 323 2.89 -21.27 81.79
N TYR A 324 3.70 -21.10 82.83
CA TYR A 324 4.45 -22.20 83.47
C TYR A 324 3.88 -22.58 84.83
N THR A 325 4.23 -23.77 85.30
CA THR A 325 3.97 -24.25 86.67
C THR A 325 5.27 -24.68 87.31
N CYS A 326 5.59 -24.15 88.49
CA CYS A 326 6.72 -24.61 89.27
C CYS A 326 6.29 -25.72 90.23
N ASN A 327 6.91 -26.88 90.11
CA ASN A 327 6.78 -27.94 91.11
C ASN A 327 7.80 -27.67 92.23
N CYS A 328 7.31 -27.16 93.36
CA CYS A 328 8.16 -26.79 94.49
C CYS A 328 8.73 -28.03 95.18
N VAL A 329 9.96 -27.88 95.67
CA VAL A 329 10.54 -28.84 96.61
C VAL A 329 9.87 -28.63 97.97
N ASP A 330 9.75 -29.69 98.77
CA ASP A 330 9.19 -29.64 100.13
C ASP A 330 9.84 -28.49 100.95
N GLY A 331 9.01 -27.76 101.70
CA GLY A 331 9.39 -26.55 102.43
C GLY A 331 9.27 -25.23 101.65
N TYR A 332 8.96 -25.24 100.34
CA TYR A 332 8.75 -24.01 99.55
C TYR A 332 7.34 -23.92 98.93
N ASP A 333 6.83 -22.69 98.80
CA ASP A 333 5.53 -22.37 98.21
C ASP A 333 5.58 -21.09 97.34
N GLY A 334 4.46 -20.76 96.70
CA GLY A 334 4.27 -19.62 95.78
C GLY A 334 4.46 -20.01 94.30
N LYS A 335 3.99 -19.16 93.39
CA LYS A 335 4.03 -19.41 91.92
C LYS A 335 5.44 -19.80 91.42
N ASN A 336 6.47 -19.22 92.03
CA ASN A 336 7.87 -19.41 91.65
C ASN A 336 8.66 -20.17 92.72
N CYS A 337 7.98 -20.80 93.69
CA CYS A 337 8.60 -21.50 94.83
C CYS A 337 9.56 -20.61 95.63
N SER A 338 9.25 -19.31 95.72
CA SER A 338 10.11 -18.29 96.34
C SER A 338 9.84 -18.12 97.83
N ILE A 339 8.78 -18.71 98.36
CA ILE A 339 8.31 -18.51 99.73
C ILE A 339 8.77 -19.73 100.54
N ASN A 340 9.56 -19.53 101.61
CA ASN A 340 9.77 -20.59 102.60
C ASN A 340 8.47 -20.79 103.36
N MET A 341 7.98 -22.02 103.44
CA MET A 341 6.83 -22.35 104.27
C MET A 341 7.21 -22.13 105.74
N ASP A 342 6.29 -21.54 106.52
CA ASP A 342 6.52 -21.29 107.94
C ASP A 342 5.98 -22.47 108.75
N GLU A 343 6.84 -23.44 109.08
CA GLU A 343 6.45 -24.60 109.89
C GLU A 343 6.10 -24.23 111.34
N CYS A 344 6.42 -23.02 111.78
CA CYS A 344 6.06 -22.51 113.11
C CYS A 344 4.61 -22.01 113.21
N GLN A 345 3.89 -21.80 112.09
CA GLN A 345 2.49 -21.34 112.10
C GLN A 345 1.56 -22.27 112.89
N ASN A 346 1.85 -23.58 112.89
CA ASN A 346 1.05 -24.57 113.62
C ASN A 346 1.45 -24.70 115.10
N THR A 347 2.28 -23.79 115.62
CA THR A 347 2.73 -23.76 117.02
C THR A 347 3.30 -25.10 117.52
N PRO A 348 4.30 -25.69 116.83
CA PRO A 348 4.81 -27.01 117.19
C PRO A 348 5.59 -27.03 118.52
N CYS A 349 6.10 -25.88 118.96
CA CYS A 349 6.88 -25.75 120.20
C CYS A 349 5.97 -25.57 121.41
N GLN A 350 6.10 -26.46 122.39
CA GLN A 350 5.29 -26.45 123.61
C GLN A 350 5.92 -25.58 124.70
N HIS A 351 5.17 -25.34 125.79
CA HIS A 351 5.62 -24.63 126.99
C HIS A 351 6.18 -23.22 126.73
N ASN A 352 5.54 -22.48 125.82
CA ASN A 352 5.92 -21.13 125.39
C ASN A 352 7.37 -21.04 124.87
N SER A 353 7.89 -22.13 124.30
CA SER A 353 9.21 -22.17 123.68
C SER A 353 9.21 -21.42 122.34
N THR A 354 10.30 -20.71 122.03
CA THR A 354 10.41 -19.93 120.79
C THR A 354 10.66 -20.87 119.61
N CYS A 355 9.83 -20.78 118.57
CA CYS A 355 10.03 -21.51 117.32
C CYS A 355 10.86 -20.69 116.34
N THR A 356 11.86 -21.31 115.71
CA THR A 356 12.58 -20.75 114.57
C THR A 356 12.31 -21.61 113.35
N ASP A 357 11.76 -20.96 112.32
CA ASP A 357 11.49 -21.51 111.01
C ASP A 357 12.78 -21.92 110.29
N LEU A 358 12.79 -23.08 109.62
CA LEU A 358 13.87 -23.57 108.77
C LEU A 358 13.28 -24.00 107.43
N VAL A 359 14.07 -24.61 106.53
CA VAL A 359 13.56 -25.12 105.26
C VAL A 359 13.10 -26.56 105.46
N ASP A 360 11.81 -26.84 105.25
CA ASP A 360 11.17 -28.16 105.46
C ASP A 360 11.35 -28.69 106.90
N ASP A 361 11.62 -27.80 107.86
CA ASP A 361 11.85 -28.16 109.26
C ASP A 361 11.67 -26.95 110.17
N TYR A 362 11.62 -27.20 111.47
CA TYR A 362 11.62 -26.13 112.48
C TYR A 362 12.50 -26.52 113.66
N LYS A 363 12.96 -25.51 114.39
CA LYS A 363 13.69 -25.69 115.63
C LYS A 363 13.02 -24.96 116.77
N CYS A 364 12.71 -25.70 117.83
CA CYS A 364 12.25 -25.12 119.07
C CYS A 364 13.43 -24.80 119.98
N ASN A 365 13.54 -23.54 120.40
CA ASN A 365 14.43 -23.12 121.48
C ASN A 365 13.65 -23.28 122.80
N CYS A 366 13.88 -24.42 123.45
CA CYS A 366 13.17 -24.79 124.66
C CYS A 366 13.44 -23.81 125.81
N THR A 367 12.38 -23.47 126.54
CA THR A 367 12.49 -22.80 127.84
C THR A 367 13.24 -23.70 128.83
N ALA A 368 13.93 -23.10 129.80
CA ALA A 368 14.73 -23.85 130.77
C ALA A 368 13.85 -24.88 131.51
N GLY A 369 14.37 -26.10 131.69
CA GLY A 369 13.62 -27.25 132.22
C GLY A 369 12.94 -28.13 131.17
N TYR A 370 12.94 -27.79 129.87
CA TYR A 370 12.32 -28.59 128.81
C TYR A 370 13.30 -29.03 127.69
N SER A 371 13.03 -30.17 127.05
CA SER A 371 13.84 -30.75 125.97
C SER A 371 13.00 -31.50 124.90
N GLY A 372 13.66 -31.96 123.82
CA GLY A 372 13.04 -32.63 122.66
C GLY A 372 12.71 -31.67 121.50
N LYS A 373 12.39 -32.21 120.30
CA LYS A 373 12.15 -31.42 119.07
C LYS A 373 11.05 -30.36 119.28
N ASN A 374 10.04 -30.69 120.08
CA ASN A 374 8.87 -29.85 120.35
C ASN A 374 8.88 -29.27 121.77
N CYS A 375 9.99 -29.43 122.50
CA CYS A 375 10.13 -29.04 123.92
C CYS A 375 9.09 -29.68 124.86
N SER A 376 8.56 -30.85 124.52
CA SER A 376 7.49 -31.53 125.27
C SER A 376 7.99 -32.40 126.43
N ILE A 377 9.30 -32.48 126.64
CA ILE A 377 9.90 -33.37 127.64
C ILE A 377 10.40 -32.51 128.81
N ASN A 378 9.82 -32.67 130.00
CA ASN A 378 10.37 -32.09 131.23
C ASN A 378 11.73 -32.74 131.53
N ILE A 379 12.75 -31.94 131.82
CA ILE A 379 14.06 -32.41 132.21
C ILE A 379 13.96 -32.89 133.66
N ASP A 380 14.35 -34.14 133.93
CA ASP A 380 14.34 -34.69 135.29
C ASP A 380 15.55 -34.15 136.09
N GLU A 381 15.33 -33.11 136.88
CA GLU A 381 16.36 -32.49 137.73
C GLU A 381 16.80 -33.40 138.89
N CYS A 382 16.01 -34.44 139.23
CA CYS A 382 16.34 -35.43 140.23
C CYS A 382 17.30 -36.52 139.73
N GLN A 383 17.52 -36.65 138.42
CA GLN A 383 18.38 -37.69 137.84
C GLN A 383 19.82 -37.65 138.39
N HIS A 384 20.30 -36.47 138.78
CA HIS A 384 21.63 -36.26 139.37
C HIS A 384 21.66 -36.33 140.89
N LYS A 385 20.58 -36.77 141.54
CA LYS A 385 20.45 -36.97 143.00
C LYS A 385 20.86 -35.74 143.83
N PRO A 386 20.26 -34.57 143.61
CA PRO A 386 20.63 -33.35 144.33
C PRO A 386 20.26 -33.38 145.83
N CYS A 387 19.30 -34.20 146.23
CA CYS A 387 18.82 -34.30 147.61
C CYS A 387 19.70 -35.19 148.51
N GLN A 388 20.10 -34.65 149.66
CA GLN A 388 20.97 -35.34 150.64
C GLN A 388 20.17 -35.97 151.79
N HIS A 389 20.84 -36.79 152.62
CA HIS A 389 20.27 -37.41 153.83
C HIS A 389 19.01 -38.26 153.61
N ASN A 390 18.97 -39.07 152.55
CA ASN A 390 17.83 -39.95 152.17
C ASN A 390 16.51 -39.20 151.95
N SER A 391 16.55 -37.91 151.67
CA SER A 391 15.38 -37.13 151.28
C SER A 391 14.87 -37.55 149.90
N THR A 392 13.57 -37.69 149.73
CA THR A 392 12.98 -38.01 148.42
C THR A 392 12.96 -36.76 147.55
N CYS A 393 13.59 -36.85 146.37
CA CYS A 393 13.59 -35.78 145.38
C CYS A 393 12.29 -35.82 144.57
N THR A 394 11.66 -34.67 144.41
CA THR A 394 10.49 -34.47 143.55
C THR A 394 10.91 -33.54 142.42
N ASP A 395 10.83 -34.03 141.19
CA ASP A 395 11.11 -33.25 139.99
C ASP A 395 10.11 -32.10 139.86
N LEU A 396 10.59 -30.88 139.60
CA LEU A 396 9.77 -29.72 139.27
C LEU A 396 10.12 -29.25 137.86
N VAL A 397 9.76 -28.02 137.49
CA VAL A 397 10.12 -27.45 136.19
C VAL A 397 11.33 -26.56 136.40
N ASN A 398 12.49 -26.96 135.87
CA ASN A 398 13.76 -26.23 136.03
C ASN A 398 14.17 -26.08 137.51
N ASP A 399 13.72 -26.99 138.36
CA ASP A 399 13.92 -26.95 139.81
C ASP A 399 13.63 -28.34 140.42
N TYR A 400 14.00 -28.56 141.68
CA TYR A 400 13.70 -29.81 142.37
C TYR A 400 13.34 -29.54 143.82
N LYS A 401 12.48 -30.38 144.39
CA LYS A 401 12.10 -30.32 145.81
C LYS A 401 12.55 -31.55 146.56
N CYS A 402 13.38 -31.34 147.58
CA CYS A 402 13.75 -32.38 148.52
C CYS A 402 12.72 -32.45 149.65
N ASN A 403 11.95 -33.53 149.74
CA ASN A 403 11.11 -33.78 150.89
C ASN A 403 11.95 -34.44 151.99
N CYS A 404 12.35 -33.64 152.98
CA CYS A 404 13.23 -34.03 154.07
C CYS A 404 12.51 -34.90 155.12
N THR A 405 13.23 -35.88 155.68
CA THR A 405 12.74 -36.71 156.79
C THR A 405 12.74 -35.95 158.12
N ALA A 406 11.87 -36.32 159.07
CA ALA A 406 11.68 -35.62 160.34
C ALA A 406 13.00 -35.33 161.09
N GLY A 407 13.26 -34.05 161.37
CA GLY A 407 14.50 -33.57 161.99
C GLY A 407 15.43 -32.76 161.06
N TYR A 408 15.12 -32.65 159.76
CA TYR A 408 15.91 -31.91 158.77
C TYR A 408 15.05 -30.90 157.99
N SER A 409 15.64 -29.75 157.64
CA SER A 409 15.03 -28.71 156.78
C SER A 409 15.97 -28.37 155.63
N GLY A 410 15.42 -28.20 154.42
CA GLY A 410 16.14 -27.88 153.19
C GLY A 410 15.20 -27.22 152.20
#